data_AF-A0A5C8EAV9-F1
#
_entry.id   AF-A0A5C8EAV9-F1
#
_cell.length_a   1.000
_cell.length_b   1.000
_cell.length_c   1.000
_cell.angle_alpha   90.00
_cell.angle_beta   90.00
_cell.angle_gamma   90.00
#
_symmetry.space_group_name_H-M   'P 1'
#
loop_
_entity.id
_entity.type
_entity.pdbx_description
1 polymer ?
#
loop_
_entity_poly.entity_id
_entity_poly.type
_entity_poly.pdbx_seq_one_letter_code
_entity_poly.pdbx_strand_id
1 'polypeptide(L)'
;MTLKINKIIICFLIALFLFACSKANRDIIERDEIEPNDSHEYAQFIDSNILIKANLDFEDIDYYKISPTNGFIMDFSIKADNYFDNIIFEILDNDAKKILFKIETKDILNYHGIIEMKDLILNENGFLFKLTSDKLEENKKIKYDISFNFKNEYNFKNERENNDNFNKANIIDYPNQIIYGYFIKNYNGDINNNIDENIKYYLKSENIIDIDFYLMKNETDINSSINIILEYKKDIDMILFDKDYNYIKESKNKLSIDFKSGQKYYIALIFYGDKYLIDRYKLYYDFN
;
A
#
# COMPACT_ATOMS: atom_id res chain seq x y z
N MET A 1 -53.93 18.98 -3.56
CA MET A 1 -53.35 19.94 -4.53
C MET A 1 -52.18 19.26 -5.21
N THR A 2 -52.39 18.72 -6.41
CA THR A 2 -51.42 17.93 -7.16
C THR A 2 -50.46 18.87 -7.89
N LEU A 3 -49.17 18.85 -7.53
CA LEU A 3 -48.16 19.64 -8.23
C LEU A 3 -48.06 19.15 -9.69
N LYS A 4 -48.48 20.00 -10.65
CA LYS A 4 -48.17 19.82 -12.07
C LYS A 4 -46.69 20.14 -12.28
N ILE A 5 -45.82 19.17 -12.04
CA ILE A 5 -44.42 19.27 -12.43
C ILE A 5 -44.38 19.29 -13.97
N ASN A 6 -43.82 20.36 -14.54
CA ASN A 6 -43.79 20.58 -15.98
C ASN A 6 -42.92 19.49 -16.64
N LYS A 7 -43.41 18.84 -17.71
CA LYS A 7 -42.68 17.74 -18.40
C LYS A 7 -41.27 18.15 -18.81
N ILE A 8 -41.06 19.44 -19.10
CA ILE A 8 -39.76 20.03 -19.44
C ILE A 8 -38.79 19.96 -18.24
N ILE A 9 -39.25 20.24 -17.02
CA ILE A 9 -38.43 20.18 -15.80
C ILE A 9 -38.02 18.72 -15.51
N ILE A 10 -38.93 17.77 -15.73
CA ILE A 10 -38.64 16.33 -15.59
C ILE A 10 -37.60 15.89 -16.64
N CYS A 11 -37.75 16.31 -17.89
CA CYS A 11 -36.76 15.99 -18.93
C CYS A 11 -35.40 16.65 -18.66
N PHE A 12 -35.39 17.87 -18.12
CA PHE A 12 -34.15 18.57 -17.75
C PHE A 12 -33.47 17.90 -16.55
N LEU A 13 -34.24 17.46 -15.55
CA LEU A 13 -33.72 16.68 -14.41
C LEU A 13 -33.20 15.32 -14.85
N ILE A 14 -33.90 14.60 -15.74
CA ILE A 14 -33.43 13.32 -16.29
C ILE A 14 -32.18 13.53 -17.13
N ALA A 15 -32.09 14.58 -17.94
CA ALA A 15 -30.87 14.91 -18.68
C ALA A 15 -29.72 15.25 -17.74
N LEU A 16 -29.94 16.05 -16.68
CA LEU A 16 -28.94 16.32 -15.64
C LEU A 16 -28.51 15.04 -14.91
N PHE A 17 -29.44 14.13 -14.61
CA PHE A 17 -29.15 12.85 -13.97
C PHE A 17 -28.36 11.93 -14.90
N LEU A 18 -28.69 11.89 -16.19
CA LEU A 18 -27.97 11.12 -17.19
C LEU A 18 -26.56 11.69 -17.46
N PHE A 19 -26.39 13.02 -17.48
CA PHE A 19 -25.08 13.67 -17.56
C PHE A 19 -24.25 13.52 -16.28
N ALA A 20 -24.89 13.44 -15.12
CA ALA A 20 -24.22 13.15 -13.85
C ALA A 20 -23.83 11.67 -13.73
N CYS A 21 -24.67 10.75 -14.23
CA CYS A 21 -24.40 9.30 -14.26
C CYS A 21 -23.42 8.89 -15.36
N SER A 22 -23.25 9.66 -16.43
CA SER A 22 -22.26 9.35 -17.49
C SER A 22 -20.81 9.63 -17.09
N LYS A 23 -20.56 10.20 -15.90
CA LYS A 23 -19.22 10.44 -15.34
C LYS A 23 -18.73 9.36 -14.37
N ALA A 24 -19.41 8.22 -14.31
CA ALA A 24 -18.96 7.08 -13.51
C ALA A 24 -17.94 6.19 -14.24
N ASN A 25 -17.57 6.51 -15.49
CA ASN A 25 -16.33 6.03 -16.06
C ASN A 25 -15.20 6.93 -15.56
N ARG A 26 -14.29 6.34 -14.78
CA ARG A 26 -13.04 6.96 -14.37
C ARG A 26 -12.17 7.10 -15.62
N ASP A 27 -12.40 8.13 -16.43
CA ASP A 27 -11.57 8.39 -17.61
C ASP A 27 -10.13 8.60 -17.14
N ILE A 28 -9.24 7.69 -17.56
CA ILE A 28 -7.79 7.82 -17.34
C ILE A 28 -7.28 8.75 -18.42
N ILE A 29 -6.75 9.90 -18.00
CA ILE A 29 -6.15 10.85 -18.94
C ILE A 29 -4.74 10.37 -19.27
N GLU A 30 -4.40 10.29 -20.54
CA GLU A 30 -3.02 10.03 -20.96
C GLU A 30 -2.29 11.36 -21.19
N ARG A 31 -1.08 11.50 -20.67
CA ARG A 31 -0.19 12.66 -20.90
C ARG A 31 1.25 12.22 -21.00
N ASP A 32 2.07 13.05 -21.62
CA ASP A 32 3.51 12.97 -21.45
C ASP A 32 3.91 13.66 -20.13
N GLU A 33 5.08 13.28 -19.63
CA GLU A 33 5.79 13.97 -18.56
C GLU A 33 6.05 15.45 -18.90
N ILE A 34 6.12 16.29 -17.86
CA ILE A 34 6.35 17.73 -17.97
C ILE A 34 7.66 18.11 -17.27
N GLU A 35 8.72 18.31 -18.06
CA GLU A 35 10.01 18.81 -17.59
C GLU A 35 10.08 20.35 -17.42
N PRO A 36 10.95 20.88 -16.52
CA PRO A 36 11.78 20.14 -15.56
C PRO A 36 10.95 19.68 -14.35
N ASN A 37 11.11 18.42 -13.93
CA ASN A 37 10.53 17.90 -12.68
C ASN A 37 11.58 17.29 -11.72
N ASP A 38 12.87 17.56 -11.95
CA ASP A 38 14.06 17.13 -11.19
C ASP A 38 14.09 17.41 -9.68
N SER A 39 13.14 18.21 -9.17
CA SER A 39 13.10 18.59 -7.76
C SER A 39 11.70 18.57 -7.20
N HIS A 40 11.59 18.33 -5.90
CA HIS A 40 10.31 18.30 -5.20
C HIS A 40 9.50 19.60 -5.30
N GLU A 41 10.15 20.76 -5.49
CA GLU A 41 9.49 22.05 -5.73
C GLU A 41 8.83 22.14 -7.12
N TYR A 42 9.39 21.44 -8.11
CA TYR A 42 8.91 21.38 -9.50
C TYR A 42 8.14 20.10 -9.84
N ALA A 43 7.87 19.27 -8.83
CA ALA A 43 7.14 18.02 -8.99
C ALA A 43 5.84 18.19 -9.79
N GLN A 44 5.65 17.35 -10.81
CA GLN A 44 4.45 17.36 -11.64
C GLN A 44 3.22 16.99 -10.78
N PHE A 45 2.29 17.93 -10.65
CA PHE A 45 1.09 17.72 -9.84
C PHE A 45 0.11 16.78 -10.54
N ILE A 46 -0.33 15.74 -9.81
CA ILE A 46 -1.30 14.76 -10.28
C ILE A 46 -2.66 15.11 -9.69
N ASP A 47 -3.55 15.63 -10.52
CA ASP A 47 -4.87 16.12 -10.08
C ASP A 47 -6.02 15.11 -10.26
N SER A 48 -5.80 14.06 -11.06
CA SER A 48 -6.85 13.15 -11.55
C SER A 48 -6.27 11.80 -11.97
N ASN A 49 -7.13 10.83 -12.31
CA ASN A 49 -6.68 9.54 -12.83
C ASN A 49 -5.88 9.75 -14.10
N ILE A 50 -4.63 9.30 -14.10
CA ILE A 50 -3.69 9.63 -15.16
C ILE A 50 -2.79 8.43 -15.50
N LEU A 51 -2.39 8.38 -16.76
CA LEU A 51 -1.28 7.60 -17.29
C LEU A 51 -0.26 8.60 -17.84
N ILE A 52 0.96 8.59 -17.33
CA ILE A 52 2.04 9.45 -17.78
C ILE A 52 3.06 8.59 -18.52
N LYS A 53 3.40 9.02 -19.72
CA LYS A 53 4.49 8.46 -20.54
C LYS A 53 5.72 9.33 -20.38
N ALA A 54 6.81 8.71 -19.98
CA ALA A 54 7.99 9.40 -19.48
C ALA A 54 9.27 8.71 -19.95
N ASN A 55 10.40 9.40 -19.82
CA ASN A 55 11.71 8.81 -20.02
C ASN A 55 12.62 9.27 -18.88
N LEU A 56 13.21 8.32 -18.18
CA LEU A 56 14.25 8.61 -17.22
C LEU A 56 15.61 8.57 -17.93
N ASP A 57 16.25 9.72 -18.09
CA ASP A 57 17.57 9.90 -18.71
C ASP A 57 18.71 9.77 -17.66
N PHE A 58 19.98 9.94 -18.09
CA PHE A 58 21.13 9.83 -17.19
C PHE A 58 21.15 10.97 -16.16
N GLU A 59 21.30 10.61 -14.86
CA GLU A 59 21.25 11.53 -13.71
C GLU A 59 19.91 12.25 -13.50
N ASP A 60 18.87 11.80 -14.19
CA ASP A 60 17.51 12.34 -14.16
C ASP A 60 16.73 11.91 -12.91
N ILE A 61 15.78 12.75 -12.49
CA ILE A 61 14.95 12.50 -11.30
C ILE A 61 13.51 12.97 -11.53
N ASP A 62 12.57 12.05 -11.62
CA ASP A 62 11.19 12.45 -11.90
C ASP A 62 10.39 12.56 -10.60
N TYR A 63 9.93 13.77 -10.27
CA TYR A 63 9.03 14.00 -9.14
C TYR A 63 7.57 14.18 -9.56
N TYR A 64 6.68 13.45 -8.89
CA TYR A 64 5.23 13.59 -9.01
C TYR A 64 4.59 13.90 -7.65
N LYS A 65 3.69 14.87 -7.60
CA LYS A 65 3.03 15.30 -6.36
C LYS A 65 1.58 14.89 -6.32
N ILE A 66 1.19 14.22 -5.23
CA ILE A 66 -0.19 13.81 -4.96
C ILE A 66 -0.63 14.42 -3.63
N SER A 67 -1.88 14.85 -3.58
CA SER A 67 -2.51 15.49 -2.42
C SER A 67 -3.79 14.77 -1.98
N PRO A 68 -4.30 15.04 -0.77
CA PRO A 68 -5.50 14.37 -0.26
C PRO A 68 -6.76 14.65 -1.08
N THR A 69 -6.80 15.76 -1.82
CA THR A 69 -7.94 16.10 -2.69
C THR A 69 -8.04 15.20 -3.91
N ASN A 70 -6.99 14.44 -4.24
CA ASN A 70 -6.98 13.52 -5.37
C ASN A 70 -7.73 12.22 -5.09
N GLY A 71 -7.90 11.86 -3.82
CA GLY A 71 -8.53 10.65 -3.34
C GLY A 71 -7.79 10.09 -2.13
N PHE A 72 -8.44 9.22 -1.38
CA PHE A 72 -7.86 8.63 -0.16
C PHE A 72 -7.26 7.24 -0.38
N ILE A 73 -7.50 6.66 -1.56
CA ILE A 73 -7.04 5.33 -1.97
C ILE A 73 -6.53 5.43 -3.41
N MET A 74 -5.40 4.79 -3.72
CA MET A 74 -4.79 4.86 -5.04
C MET A 74 -4.34 3.47 -5.51
N ASP A 75 -4.72 3.11 -6.74
CA ASP A 75 -3.97 2.10 -7.49
C ASP A 75 -2.81 2.79 -8.20
N PHE A 76 -1.63 2.21 -8.05
CA PHE A 76 -0.39 2.66 -8.63
C PHE A 76 0.16 1.57 -9.54
N SER A 77 0.69 1.95 -10.69
CA SER A 77 1.49 1.05 -11.51
C SER A 77 2.61 1.79 -12.22
N ILE A 78 3.76 1.14 -12.34
CA ILE A 78 4.80 1.54 -13.28
C ILE A 78 5.15 0.36 -14.19
N LYS A 79 5.26 0.65 -15.47
CA LYS A 79 5.72 -0.28 -16.50
C LYS A 79 6.90 0.31 -17.24
N ALA A 80 8.06 -0.35 -17.18
CA ALA A 80 9.25 0.04 -17.91
C ALA A 80 9.42 -0.81 -19.19
N ASP A 81 9.78 -0.17 -20.29
CA ASP A 81 10.02 -0.85 -21.57
C ASP A 81 11.29 -1.74 -21.52
N ASN A 82 12.31 -1.29 -20.77
CA ASN A 82 13.52 -2.03 -20.48
C ASN A 82 13.62 -2.29 -18.97
N TYR A 83 13.59 -3.57 -18.57
CA TYR A 83 13.52 -3.97 -17.17
C TYR A 83 14.85 -4.46 -16.59
N PHE A 84 15.95 -4.38 -17.36
CA PHE A 84 17.28 -4.75 -16.89
C PHE A 84 17.95 -3.65 -16.07
N ASP A 85 17.54 -2.39 -16.30
CA ASP A 85 18.06 -1.24 -15.57
C ASP A 85 17.32 -1.08 -14.23
N ASN A 86 18.03 -0.65 -13.19
CA ASN A 86 17.46 -0.53 -11.86
C ASN A 86 16.73 0.80 -11.72
N ILE A 87 15.40 0.76 -11.71
CA ILE A 87 14.55 1.87 -11.27
C ILE A 87 14.42 1.82 -9.76
N ILE A 88 14.63 2.98 -9.15
CA ILE A 88 14.40 3.26 -7.73
C ILE A 88 13.15 4.13 -7.65
N PHE A 89 12.17 3.66 -6.90
CA PHE A 89 10.91 4.33 -6.69
C PHE A 89 10.73 4.63 -5.20
N GLU A 90 10.62 5.90 -4.84
CA GLU A 90 10.47 6.36 -3.46
C GLU A 90 9.13 7.11 -3.31
N ILE A 91 8.40 6.81 -2.24
CA ILE A 91 7.30 7.67 -1.77
C ILE A 91 7.83 8.44 -0.57
N LEU A 92 7.81 9.75 -0.67
CA LEU A 92 8.27 10.67 0.36
C LEU A 92 7.08 11.37 1.02
N ASP A 93 7.29 11.89 2.23
CA ASP A 93 6.38 12.87 2.80
C ASP A 93 6.30 14.13 1.91
N ASN A 94 5.27 14.95 2.11
CA ASN A 94 5.01 16.14 1.29
C ASN A 94 6.19 17.14 1.22
N ASP A 95 7.09 17.12 2.21
CA ASP A 95 8.26 17.98 2.33
C ASP A 95 9.56 17.35 1.79
N ALA A 96 9.51 16.13 1.25
CA ALA A 96 10.65 15.34 0.79
C ALA A 96 11.76 15.10 1.85
N LYS A 97 11.40 15.10 3.14
CA LYS A 97 12.34 14.91 4.26
C LYS A 97 12.44 13.46 4.71
N LYS A 98 11.40 12.66 4.46
CA LYS A 98 11.28 11.29 4.96
C LYS A 98 10.79 10.36 3.86
N ILE A 99 11.50 9.24 3.64
CA ILE A 99 11.10 8.21 2.68
C ILE A 99 10.04 7.31 3.32
N LEU A 100 8.76 7.55 3.10
CA LEU A 100 7.71 6.67 3.65
C LEU A 100 7.86 5.23 3.18
N PHE A 101 8.34 5.06 1.96
CA PHE A 101 8.37 3.79 1.24
C PHE A 101 9.43 3.84 0.15
N LYS A 102 10.11 2.72 -0.12
CA LYS A 102 11.03 2.61 -1.26
C LYS A 102 10.98 1.23 -1.90
N ILE A 103 10.95 1.22 -3.24
CA ILE A 103 11.16 0.06 -4.08
C ILE A 103 12.45 0.21 -4.88
N GLU A 104 13.27 -0.83 -4.91
CA GLU A 104 14.37 -0.94 -5.87
C GLU A 104 14.12 -2.17 -6.75
N THR A 105 13.96 -1.98 -8.05
CA THR A 105 13.60 -3.07 -8.98
C THR A 105 14.61 -4.23 -8.99
N LYS A 106 15.91 -3.97 -8.73
CA LYS A 106 16.94 -5.01 -8.57
C LYS A 106 16.69 -5.96 -7.39
N ASP A 107 15.97 -5.48 -6.37
CA ASP A 107 15.64 -6.21 -5.14
C ASP A 107 14.28 -6.94 -5.25
N ILE A 108 13.54 -6.77 -6.34
CA ILE A 108 12.30 -7.51 -6.60
C ILE A 108 12.62 -8.89 -7.19
N LEU A 109 12.02 -9.93 -6.63
CA LEU A 109 12.09 -11.28 -7.18
C LEU A 109 11.17 -11.39 -8.41
N ASN A 110 11.69 -11.94 -9.51
CA ASN A 110 10.97 -12.13 -10.77
C ASN A 110 10.40 -10.81 -11.35
N TYR A 111 11.16 -9.72 -11.26
CA TYR A 111 10.79 -8.46 -11.90
C TYR A 111 10.79 -8.60 -13.43
N HIS A 112 9.68 -8.23 -14.05
CA HIS A 112 9.45 -8.31 -15.49
C HIS A 112 9.01 -6.95 -16.06
N GLY A 113 9.56 -5.86 -15.52
CA GLY A 113 9.28 -4.51 -16.00
C GLY A 113 8.00 -3.90 -15.46
N ILE A 114 7.27 -4.58 -14.58
CA ILE A 114 5.98 -4.11 -14.07
C ILE A 114 5.99 -4.15 -12.54
N ILE A 115 5.54 -3.05 -11.94
CA ILE A 115 5.17 -2.94 -10.53
C ILE A 115 3.71 -2.51 -10.51
N GLU A 116 2.86 -3.24 -9.80
CA GLU A 116 1.45 -2.89 -9.60
C GLU A 116 1.12 -2.99 -8.12
N MET A 117 0.55 -1.92 -7.59
CA MET A 117 0.06 -1.85 -6.22
C MET A 117 -1.35 -1.32 -6.23
N LYS A 118 -2.28 -2.12 -5.71
CA LYS A 118 -3.70 -1.80 -5.61
C LYS A 118 -4.07 -1.35 -4.21
N ASP A 119 -4.95 -0.37 -4.18
CA ASP A 119 -5.61 0.16 -3.00
C ASP A 119 -4.65 0.69 -1.92
N LEU A 120 -3.57 1.36 -2.33
CA LEU A 120 -2.61 2.01 -1.42
C LEU A 120 -3.27 3.15 -0.63
N ILE A 121 -3.00 3.18 0.68
CA ILE A 121 -3.50 4.19 1.62
C ILE A 121 -2.32 4.76 2.40
N LEU A 122 -2.11 6.07 2.29
CA LEU A 122 -1.02 6.80 2.97
C LEU A 122 -1.59 7.87 3.91
N ASN A 123 -0.85 8.18 4.98
CA ASN A 123 -1.37 8.93 6.14
C ASN A 123 -1.10 10.43 6.12
N GLU A 124 -0.51 10.91 5.05
CA GLU A 124 0.02 12.26 4.98
C GLU A 124 -0.93 13.19 4.24
N ASN A 125 -0.86 14.49 4.55
CA ASN A 125 -1.63 15.54 3.88
C ASN A 125 -1.12 15.85 2.46
N GLY A 126 -0.61 14.82 1.78
CA GLY A 126 0.10 14.87 0.51
C GLY A 126 1.41 14.09 0.60
N PHE A 127 1.89 13.63 -0.54
CA PHE A 127 3.13 12.87 -0.65
C PHE A 127 3.74 13.06 -2.04
N LEU A 128 5.03 12.74 -2.14
CA LEU A 128 5.80 12.87 -3.36
C LEU A 128 6.22 11.48 -3.84
N PHE A 129 6.07 11.24 -5.12
CA PHE A 129 6.58 10.07 -5.81
C PHE A 129 7.84 10.51 -6.51
N LYS A 130 8.95 9.84 -6.23
CA LYS A 130 10.26 10.15 -6.80
C LYS A 130 10.76 8.91 -7.52
N LEU A 131 11.15 9.07 -8.78
CA LEU A 131 11.76 8.02 -9.59
C LEU A 131 13.19 8.41 -9.93
N THR A 132 14.11 7.45 -9.79
CA THR A 132 15.52 7.62 -10.18
C THR A 132 16.10 6.30 -10.68
N SER A 133 17.32 6.36 -11.21
CA SER A 133 18.12 5.19 -11.61
C SER A 133 19.57 5.36 -11.15
N ASP A 134 20.15 4.35 -10.52
CA ASP A 134 21.52 4.39 -9.97
C ASP A 134 22.59 3.86 -10.94
N LYS A 135 22.18 3.30 -12.08
CA LYS A 135 23.08 2.56 -12.99
C LYS A 135 22.88 2.87 -14.47
N LEU A 136 22.21 3.96 -14.79
CA LEU A 136 22.05 4.35 -16.18
C LEU A 136 23.38 4.88 -16.74
N GLU A 137 23.65 4.58 -18.01
CA GLU A 137 24.82 5.12 -18.73
C GLU A 137 24.43 6.42 -19.43
N GLU A 138 25.39 7.33 -19.67
CA GLU A 138 25.22 8.70 -20.20
C GLU A 138 24.41 8.83 -21.53
N ASN A 139 24.15 7.73 -22.24
CA ASN A 139 23.36 7.71 -23.49
C ASN A 139 22.20 6.70 -23.46
N LYS A 140 21.91 6.13 -22.29
CA LYS A 140 20.78 5.23 -22.10
C LYS A 140 19.62 6.02 -21.49
N LYS A 141 18.42 5.53 -21.78
CA LYS A 141 17.18 6.04 -21.22
C LYS A 141 16.25 4.89 -20.90
N ILE A 142 15.51 5.03 -19.82
CA ILE A 142 14.48 4.08 -19.42
C ILE A 142 13.14 4.70 -19.78
N LYS A 143 12.48 4.17 -20.81
CA LYS A 143 11.11 4.57 -21.08
C LYS A 143 10.18 3.88 -20.10
N TYR A 144 9.24 4.63 -19.55
CA TYR A 144 8.26 4.06 -18.65
C TYR A 144 6.89 4.72 -18.77
N ASP A 145 5.88 3.94 -18.40
CA ASP A 145 4.49 4.34 -18.24
C ASP A 145 4.18 4.29 -16.73
N ILE A 146 3.77 5.39 -16.12
CA ILE A 146 3.34 5.46 -14.72
C ILE A 146 1.86 5.82 -14.65
N SER A 147 1.08 5.12 -13.82
CA SER A 147 -0.35 5.38 -13.66
C SER A 147 -0.75 5.56 -12.21
N PHE A 148 -1.61 6.55 -12.00
CA PHE A 148 -2.26 6.87 -10.74
C PHE A 148 -3.76 6.81 -10.93
N ASN A 149 -4.44 5.91 -10.22
CA ASN A 149 -5.88 5.74 -10.29
C ASN A 149 -6.51 5.84 -8.91
N PHE A 150 -7.15 6.97 -8.65
CA PHE A 150 -7.74 7.30 -7.37
C PHE A 150 -9.14 6.69 -7.19
N LYS A 151 -9.43 6.28 -5.95
CA LYS A 151 -10.73 5.75 -5.54
C LYS A 151 -11.25 6.52 -4.33
N ASN A 152 -12.56 6.76 -4.34
CA ASN A 152 -13.28 7.39 -3.23
C ASN A 152 -14.11 6.38 -2.41
N GLU A 153 -14.17 5.12 -2.85
CA GLU A 153 -14.97 4.08 -2.21
C GLU A 153 -14.07 3.06 -1.50
N TYR A 154 -14.40 2.80 -0.24
CA TYR A 154 -13.70 1.85 0.62
C TYR A 154 -14.41 0.50 0.59
N ASN A 155 -14.23 -0.27 -0.49
CA ASN A 155 -14.86 -1.58 -0.63
C ASN A 155 -14.12 -2.68 0.15
N PHE A 156 -12.86 -2.44 0.49
CA PHE A 156 -11.99 -3.40 1.16
C PHE A 156 -11.20 -2.72 2.27
N LYS A 157 -10.94 -3.44 3.36
CA LYS A 157 -10.00 -2.99 4.36
C LYS A 157 -8.59 -3.25 3.86
N ASN A 158 -7.77 -2.21 3.83
CA ASN A 158 -6.35 -2.33 3.57
C ASN A 158 -5.58 -2.00 4.84
N GLU A 159 -4.38 -2.54 4.94
CA GLU A 159 -3.40 -2.08 5.91
C GLU A 159 -3.13 -0.59 5.73
N ARG A 160 -2.54 0.00 6.76
CA ARG A 160 -2.24 1.41 6.78
C ARG A 160 -0.79 1.56 7.22
N GLU A 161 0.08 1.74 6.24
CA GLU A 161 1.50 1.97 6.48
C GLU A 161 1.77 3.32 7.17
N ASN A 162 2.79 3.45 8.01
CA ASN A 162 3.70 2.41 8.50
C ASN A 162 3.13 1.72 9.76
N ASN A 163 3.14 0.39 9.83
CA ASN A 163 2.53 -0.40 10.92
C ASN A 163 3.53 -1.31 11.69
N ASP A 164 4.83 -1.03 11.63
CA ASP A 164 5.93 -1.93 12.04
C ASP A 164 6.16 -2.06 13.57
N ASN A 165 5.21 -1.64 14.40
CA ASN A 165 5.30 -1.80 15.85
C ASN A 165 3.91 -1.92 16.49
N PHE A 166 3.88 -2.37 17.75
CA PHE A 166 2.62 -2.62 18.46
C PHE A 166 1.70 -1.39 18.55
N ASN A 167 2.26 -0.18 18.64
CA ASN A 167 1.48 1.05 18.79
C ASN A 167 0.84 1.51 17.48
N LYS A 168 1.33 1.03 16.33
CA LYS A 168 0.81 1.35 15.00
C LYS A 168 0.03 0.19 14.37
N ALA A 169 -0.17 -0.90 15.11
CA ALA A 169 -0.81 -2.10 14.61
C ALA A 169 -2.17 -1.82 13.95
N ASN A 170 -2.39 -2.37 12.76
CA ASN A 170 -3.67 -2.30 12.08
C ASN A 170 -4.72 -3.17 12.78
N ILE A 171 -5.95 -2.68 12.88
CA ILE A 171 -7.01 -3.40 13.60
C ILE A 171 -7.73 -4.36 12.65
N ILE A 172 -7.98 -5.60 13.07
CA ILE A 172 -8.96 -6.52 12.47
C ILE A 172 -10.21 -6.49 13.36
N ASP A 173 -11.28 -5.86 12.87
CA ASP A 173 -12.45 -5.50 13.69
C ASP A 173 -13.36 -6.70 13.97
N TYR A 174 -13.52 -7.61 13.01
CA TYR A 174 -14.45 -8.72 13.10
C TYR A 174 -13.99 -9.95 12.29
N PRO A 175 -14.51 -11.15 12.60
CA PRO A 175 -14.14 -12.37 11.89
C PRO A 175 -14.49 -12.27 10.40
N ASN A 176 -13.66 -12.86 9.54
CA ASN A 176 -13.72 -12.82 8.08
C ASN A 176 -13.56 -11.41 7.47
N GLN A 177 -13.19 -10.40 8.27
CA GLN A 177 -12.73 -9.14 7.72
C GLN A 177 -11.37 -9.36 7.04
N ILE A 178 -11.37 -9.32 5.71
CA ILE A 178 -10.14 -9.42 4.93
C ILE A 178 -9.42 -8.06 4.97
N ILE A 179 -8.19 -8.07 5.47
CA ILE A 179 -7.25 -6.97 5.32
C ILE A 179 -6.25 -7.31 4.23
N TYR A 180 -6.12 -6.42 3.25
CA TYR A 180 -5.10 -6.54 2.23
C TYR A 180 -3.86 -5.72 2.59
N GLY A 181 -2.68 -6.29 2.39
CA GLY A 181 -1.41 -5.61 2.64
C GLY A 181 -0.31 -6.04 1.67
N TYR A 182 0.86 -5.43 1.78
CA TYR A 182 2.07 -5.68 1.01
C TYR A 182 3.27 -5.68 1.95
N PHE A 183 4.16 -6.67 1.80
CA PHE A 183 5.46 -6.56 2.43
C PHE A 183 6.36 -5.63 1.62
N ILE A 184 6.69 -4.51 2.23
CA ILE A 184 7.38 -3.40 1.63
C ILE A 184 8.69 -3.21 2.37
N LYS A 185 9.79 -3.26 1.63
CA LYS A 185 11.08 -3.04 2.24
C LYS A 185 11.17 -1.62 2.82
N ASN A 186 11.29 -1.51 4.14
CA ASN A 186 11.46 -0.23 4.82
C ASN A 186 12.94 0.19 4.78
N TYR A 187 13.24 1.27 4.06
CA TYR A 187 14.62 1.79 3.89
C TYR A 187 14.94 2.98 4.80
N ASN A 188 14.01 3.40 5.66
CA ASN A 188 14.11 4.66 6.42
C ASN A 188 14.95 4.57 7.70
N GLY A 189 15.71 3.49 7.86
CA GLY A 189 16.49 3.15 9.03
C GLY A 189 16.60 1.64 9.15
N ASP A 190 17.66 1.17 9.78
CA ASP A 190 17.84 -0.25 10.10
C ASP A 190 16.56 -0.74 10.80
N ILE A 191 15.74 -1.56 10.14
CA ILE A 191 14.49 -2.06 10.73
C ILE A 191 14.78 -2.68 12.10
N ASN A 192 15.96 -3.29 12.24
CA ASN A 192 16.53 -3.81 13.48
C ASN A 192 16.60 -2.80 14.65
N ASN A 193 16.74 -1.51 14.37
CA ASN A 193 16.80 -0.46 15.39
C ASN A 193 15.42 0.09 15.80
N ASN A 194 14.40 -0.06 14.95
CA ASN A 194 13.04 0.45 15.20
C ASN A 194 12.04 -0.64 15.63
N ILE A 195 12.43 -1.91 15.53
CA ILE A 195 11.67 -3.05 16.02
C ILE A 195 11.56 -3.01 17.55
N ASP A 196 10.35 -3.25 18.06
CA ASP A 196 10.09 -3.35 19.50
C ASP A 196 10.98 -4.42 20.17
N GLU A 197 11.60 -4.10 21.31
CA GLU A 197 12.47 -5.02 22.07
C GLU A 197 11.80 -6.37 22.37
N ASN A 198 10.48 -6.35 22.59
CA ASN A 198 9.70 -7.54 22.92
C ASN A 198 9.66 -8.59 21.81
N ILE A 199 9.88 -8.22 20.53
CA ILE A 199 9.89 -9.18 19.43
C ILE A 199 11.30 -9.64 19.05
N LYS A 200 12.35 -8.84 19.35
CA LYS A 200 13.73 -9.10 18.89
C LYS A 200 14.25 -10.50 19.19
N TYR A 201 13.93 -11.05 20.36
CA TYR A 201 14.35 -12.39 20.77
C TYR A 201 13.74 -13.54 19.94
N TYR A 202 12.65 -13.27 19.23
CA TYR A 202 11.93 -14.25 18.42
C TYR A 202 12.22 -14.10 16.92
N LEU A 203 13.03 -13.11 16.54
CA LEU A 203 13.40 -12.90 15.15
C LEU A 203 14.55 -13.84 14.75
N LYS A 204 14.49 -14.37 13.54
CA LYS A 204 15.63 -15.04 12.91
C LYS A 204 16.77 -14.07 12.66
N SER A 205 17.98 -14.59 12.55
CA SER A 205 19.18 -13.82 12.17
C SER A 205 19.23 -13.46 10.68
N GLU A 206 18.15 -13.73 9.93
CA GLU A 206 18.05 -13.42 8.51
C GLU A 206 17.69 -11.94 8.31
N ASN A 207 18.00 -11.39 7.14
CA ASN A 207 17.59 -10.04 6.80
C ASN A 207 16.06 -9.95 6.78
N ILE A 208 15.54 -8.93 7.44
CA ILE A 208 14.10 -8.65 7.49
C ILE A 208 13.80 -7.67 6.36
N ILE A 209 12.88 -8.07 5.49
CA ILE A 209 12.33 -7.19 4.45
C ILE A 209 11.35 -6.24 5.11
N ASP A 210 10.40 -6.79 5.87
CA ASP A 210 9.32 -6.02 6.48
C ASP A 210 8.69 -6.75 7.67
N ILE A 211 8.02 -5.99 8.54
CA ILE A 211 7.21 -6.52 9.64
C ILE A 211 5.92 -5.72 9.76
N ASP A 212 4.79 -6.41 9.62
CA ASP A 212 3.47 -5.78 9.75
C ASP A 212 2.81 -6.21 11.05
N PHE A 213 2.39 -5.23 11.86
CA PHE A 213 1.64 -5.51 13.08
C PHE A 213 0.13 -5.35 12.89
N TYR A 214 -0.59 -6.32 13.45
CA TYR A 214 -2.04 -6.34 13.49
C TYR A 214 -2.55 -6.56 14.91
N LEU A 215 -3.78 -6.10 15.16
CA LEU A 215 -4.46 -6.17 16.43
C LEU A 215 -5.87 -6.72 16.22
N MET A 216 -6.24 -7.74 16.99
CA MET A 216 -7.62 -8.21 17.10
C MET A 216 -8.06 -8.27 18.56
N LYS A 217 -9.36 -8.14 18.79
CA LYS A 217 -9.98 -8.22 20.12
C LYS A 217 -11.31 -8.96 20.03
N ASN A 218 -11.54 -9.89 20.95
CA ASN A 218 -12.84 -10.52 21.09
C ASN A 218 -13.72 -9.58 21.90
N GLU A 219 -14.60 -8.84 21.24
CA GLU A 219 -15.54 -7.93 21.89
C GLU A 219 -16.83 -8.63 22.34
N THR A 220 -16.98 -9.92 22.05
CA THR A 220 -18.13 -10.72 22.47
C THR A 220 -17.92 -11.28 23.88
N ASP A 221 -19.01 -11.68 24.52
CA ASP A 221 -19.04 -12.40 25.80
C ASP A 221 -18.84 -13.92 25.65
N ILE A 222 -18.56 -14.40 24.44
CA ILE A 222 -18.44 -15.82 24.10
C ILE A 222 -16.97 -16.20 24.00
N ASN A 223 -16.61 -17.27 24.70
CA ASN A 223 -15.33 -17.95 24.50
C ASN A 223 -15.39 -18.76 23.21
N SER A 224 -14.45 -18.51 22.31
CA SER A 224 -14.38 -19.15 21.00
C SER A 224 -12.98 -19.68 20.73
N SER A 225 -12.81 -20.30 19.57
CA SER A 225 -11.51 -20.66 19.03
C SER A 225 -11.46 -20.17 17.59
N ILE A 226 -10.34 -19.62 17.16
CA ILE A 226 -10.19 -19.01 15.84
C ILE A 226 -8.98 -19.57 15.09
N ASN A 227 -8.99 -19.45 13.77
CA ASN A 227 -7.76 -19.43 12.98
C ASN A 227 -7.46 -18.02 12.51
N ILE A 228 -6.23 -17.59 12.68
CA ILE A 228 -5.66 -16.46 11.96
C ILE A 228 -5.05 -17.02 10.67
N ILE A 229 -5.40 -16.44 9.53
CA ILE A 229 -5.03 -16.94 8.21
C ILE A 229 -4.45 -15.80 7.39
N LEU A 230 -3.25 -16.02 6.87
CA LEU A 230 -2.55 -15.21 5.90
C LEU A 230 -2.50 -15.99 4.57
N GLU A 231 -3.18 -15.48 3.55
CA GLU A 231 -3.03 -15.95 2.18
C GLU A 231 -1.91 -15.16 1.50
N TYR A 232 -0.78 -15.83 1.27
CA TYR A 232 0.34 -15.26 0.52
C TYR A 232 1.10 -16.36 -0.25
N LYS A 233 1.82 -15.96 -1.30
CA LYS A 233 2.53 -16.90 -2.18
C LYS A 233 3.82 -17.49 -1.59
N LYS A 234 4.23 -17.01 -0.42
CA LYS A 234 5.36 -17.53 0.36
C LYS A 234 4.92 -17.80 1.79
N ASP A 235 5.70 -18.63 2.47
CA ASP A 235 5.63 -18.77 3.92
C ASP A 235 6.11 -17.48 4.58
N ILE A 236 5.28 -16.92 5.44
CA ILE A 236 5.58 -15.77 6.30
C ILE A 236 5.47 -16.24 7.74
N ASP A 237 6.45 -15.84 8.56
CA ASP A 237 6.41 -16.14 9.98
C ASP A 237 5.36 -15.23 10.64
N MET A 238 4.48 -15.84 11.41
CA MET A 238 3.39 -15.18 12.12
C MET A 238 3.58 -15.44 13.62
N ILE A 239 3.83 -14.38 14.38
CA ILE A 239 4.02 -14.45 15.83
C ILE A 239 2.84 -13.79 16.54
N LEU A 240 2.27 -14.48 17.52
CA LEU A 240 1.16 -14.00 18.32
C LEU A 240 1.64 -13.54 19.70
N PHE A 241 1.17 -12.37 20.13
CA PHE A 241 1.41 -11.78 21.44
C PHE A 241 0.10 -11.47 22.16
N ASP A 242 0.14 -11.50 23.49
CA ASP A 242 -1.00 -11.07 24.32
C ASP A 242 -1.10 -9.53 24.41
N LYS A 243 -2.07 -9.06 25.20
CA LYS A 243 -2.31 -7.63 25.43
C LYS A 243 -1.14 -6.89 26.08
N ASP A 244 -0.27 -7.60 26.77
CA ASP A 244 0.89 -7.09 27.51
C ASP A 244 2.19 -7.34 26.72
N TYR A 245 2.06 -7.70 25.43
CA TYR A 245 3.14 -7.99 24.48
C TYR A 245 4.00 -9.20 24.83
N ASN A 246 3.47 -10.13 25.62
CA ASN A 246 4.16 -11.40 25.87
C ASN A 246 3.93 -12.35 24.70
N TYR A 247 4.99 -13.03 24.28
CA TYR A 247 4.92 -14.09 23.28
C TYR A 247 3.97 -15.20 23.72
N ILE A 248 3.12 -15.64 22.78
CA ILE A 248 2.22 -16.77 22.98
C ILE A 248 2.71 -17.95 22.16
N LYS A 249 2.87 -17.76 20.84
CA LYS A 249 3.26 -18.80 19.90
C LYS A 249 3.57 -18.22 18.52
N GLU A 250 4.26 -19.00 17.70
CA GLU A 250 4.55 -18.73 16.29
C GLU A 250 4.00 -19.83 15.37
N SER A 251 3.78 -19.49 14.11
CA SER A 251 3.46 -20.43 13.03
C SER A 251 3.77 -19.77 11.68
N LYS A 252 3.58 -20.52 10.59
CA LYS A 252 3.68 -19.98 9.22
C LYS A 252 2.31 -19.87 8.59
N ASN A 253 1.95 -18.67 8.14
CA ASN A 253 0.70 -18.31 7.44
C ASN A 253 -0.63 -18.63 8.14
N LYS A 254 -0.72 -19.64 9.02
CA LYS A 254 -1.96 -20.02 9.73
C LYS A 254 -1.68 -20.37 11.18
N LEU A 255 -2.53 -19.89 12.08
CA LEU A 255 -2.33 -20.05 13.52
C LEU A 255 -3.68 -20.17 14.25
N SER A 256 -3.89 -21.26 15.00
CA SER A 256 -5.16 -21.51 15.71
C SER A 256 -5.10 -21.23 17.22
N ILE A 257 -5.95 -20.38 17.77
CA ILE A 257 -5.87 -19.97 19.19
C ILE A 257 -7.25 -19.89 19.84
N ASP A 258 -7.32 -20.16 21.14
CA ASP A 258 -8.51 -19.85 21.94
C ASP A 258 -8.70 -18.33 22.00
N PHE A 259 -9.90 -17.85 21.69
CA PHE A 259 -10.23 -16.44 21.69
C PHE A 259 -11.32 -16.17 22.71
N LYS A 260 -10.88 -16.02 23.97
CA LYS A 260 -11.75 -15.78 25.11
C LYS A 260 -12.39 -14.39 25.06
N SER A 261 -13.55 -14.26 25.68
CA SER A 261 -14.24 -12.97 25.82
C SER A 261 -13.30 -11.89 26.39
N GLY A 262 -13.26 -10.73 25.74
CA GLY A 262 -12.43 -9.58 26.14
C GLY A 262 -10.93 -9.72 25.86
N GLN A 263 -10.49 -10.86 25.30
CA GLN A 263 -9.09 -11.11 24.99
C GLN A 263 -8.64 -10.23 23.81
N LYS A 264 -7.41 -9.72 23.93
CA LYS A 264 -6.74 -8.92 22.92
C LYS A 264 -5.46 -9.65 22.49
N TYR A 265 -5.20 -9.65 21.19
CA TYR A 265 -4.01 -10.27 20.61
C TYR A 265 -3.37 -9.36 19.58
N TYR A 266 -2.05 -9.31 19.60
CA TYR A 266 -1.25 -8.69 18.56
C TYR A 266 -0.61 -9.77 17.69
N ILE A 267 -0.58 -9.53 16.39
CA ILE A 267 -0.02 -10.43 15.39
C ILE A 267 1.13 -9.66 14.75
N ALA A 268 2.31 -10.25 14.68
CA ALA A 268 3.41 -9.76 13.85
C ALA A 268 3.57 -10.70 12.66
N LEU A 269 3.50 -10.16 11.45
CA LEU A 269 3.84 -10.86 10.22
C LEU A 269 5.25 -10.45 9.82
N ILE A 270 6.17 -11.41 9.68
CA ILE A 270 7.58 -11.10 9.42
C ILE A 270 8.01 -11.74 8.10
N PHE A 271 8.43 -10.91 7.16
CA PHE A 271 8.97 -11.37 5.90
C PHE A 271 10.49 -11.26 5.86
N TYR A 272 11.16 -12.40 5.75
CA TYR A 272 12.62 -12.49 5.65
C TYR A 272 13.10 -12.62 4.20
N GLY A 273 14.29 -12.07 3.94
CA GLY A 273 15.05 -12.29 2.71
C GLY A 273 15.82 -11.05 2.25
N ASP A 274 16.60 -11.23 1.17
CA ASP A 274 17.28 -10.13 0.51
C ASP A 274 16.45 -9.49 -0.60
N LYS A 275 15.55 -10.30 -1.19
CA LYS A 275 14.64 -9.92 -2.28
C LYS A 275 13.19 -10.18 -1.91
N TYR A 276 12.33 -9.26 -2.33
CA TYR A 276 10.91 -9.25 -1.96
C TYR A 276 10.01 -9.38 -3.19
N LEU A 277 8.71 -9.50 -2.95
CA LEU A 277 7.69 -9.66 -3.98
C LEU A 277 6.74 -8.49 -3.89
N ILE A 278 6.42 -7.85 -5.01
CA ILE A 278 5.35 -6.84 -5.06
C ILE A 278 4.01 -7.55 -5.25
N ASP A 279 3.56 -8.25 -4.23
CA ASP A 279 2.29 -8.95 -4.24
C ASP A 279 1.49 -8.64 -3.00
N ARG A 280 0.18 -8.51 -3.20
CA ARG A 280 -0.77 -8.26 -2.13
C ARG A 280 -1.06 -9.56 -1.38
N TYR A 281 -0.93 -9.55 -0.06
CA TYR A 281 -1.43 -10.62 0.80
C TYR A 281 -2.86 -10.32 1.28
N LYS A 282 -3.48 -11.33 1.90
CA LYS A 282 -4.73 -11.18 2.65
C LYS A 282 -4.57 -11.75 4.04
N LEU A 283 -4.92 -10.98 5.05
CA LEU A 283 -4.99 -11.41 6.44
C LEU A 283 -6.44 -11.36 6.93
N TYR A 284 -6.88 -12.41 7.60
CA TYR A 284 -8.17 -12.44 8.29
C TYR A 284 -8.14 -13.48 9.41
N TYR A 285 -9.19 -13.53 10.21
CA TYR A 285 -9.42 -14.65 11.12
C TYR A 285 -10.84 -15.20 10.99
N ASP A 286 -11.00 -16.51 11.17
CA ASP A 286 -12.29 -17.19 11.19
C ASP A 286 -12.48 -17.98 12.49
N PHE A 287 -13.71 -18.35 12.81
CA PHE A 287 -13.99 -19.28 13.91
C PHE A 287 -13.74 -20.71 13.46
N ASN A 288 -13.17 -21.53 14.36
CA ASN A 288 -13.01 -22.97 14.17
C ASN A 288 -14.34 -23.73 14.13
#